data_AF-A0A2N9H510-F1
#
_entry.id   AF-A0A2N9H510-F1
#
_cell.length_a   1.000
_cell.length_b   1.000
_cell.length_c   1.000
_cell.angle_alpha   90.00
_cell.angle_beta   90.00
_cell.angle_gamma   90.00
#
_symmetry.space_group_name_H-M   'P 1'
#
loop_
_entity.id
_entity.type
_entity.pdbx_description
1 polymer ?
#
loop_
_entity_poly.entity_id
_entity_poly.type
_entity_poly.pdbx_seq_one_letter_code
_entity_poly.pdbx_strand_id
1 'polypeptide(L)'
;MDSMAKEHLEADWYPFGEVKVLPLSMKYTFALACRLFMSIIDPNHVTRFVDPIALVTNGIMSVPINIPGTAYNRAVKAGKVIRQELLDVIKQKINELSENKAGTVAGDLLTNMLLASDENGRIMNDMAVVSTFMGLLIGGHHTTSSAITFMVKYLVEFPWDRSRNSF
;
A
#
# COMPACT_ATOMS: atom_id res chain seq x y z
N MET A 1 -3.64 4.84 -11.97
CA MET A 1 -2.57 3.81 -12.05
C MET A 1 -1.55 4.20 -13.10
N ASP A 2 -1.91 4.27 -14.39
CA ASP A 2 -0.97 4.61 -15.48
C ASP A 2 -0.23 5.95 -15.30
N SER A 3 -0.96 7.04 -14.99
CA SER A 3 -0.34 8.35 -14.74
C SER A 3 0.69 8.31 -13.61
N MET A 4 0.35 7.67 -12.50
CA MET A 4 1.24 7.53 -11.34
C MET A 4 2.48 6.70 -11.65
N ALA A 5 2.36 5.68 -12.51
CA ALA A 5 3.51 4.91 -12.97
C ALA A 5 4.47 5.78 -13.80
N LYS A 6 3.92 6.58 -14.73
CA LYS A 6 4.69 7.52 -15.55
C LYS A 6 5.39 8.56 -14.68
N GLU A 7 4.67 9.20 -13.77
CA GLU A 7 5.23 10.17 -12.81
C GLU A 7 6.37 9.56 -11.98
N HIS A 8 6.20 8.32 -11.49
CA HIS A 8 7.25 7.63 -10.74
C HIS A 8 8.48 7.32 -11.59
N LEU A 9 8.30 6.88 -12.83
CA LEU A 9 9.41 6.62 -13.75
C LEU A 9 10.16 7.92 -14.11
N GLU A 10 9.44 9.00 -14.39
CA GLU A 10 10.02 10.31 -14.71
C GLU A 10 10.78 10.93 -13.53
N ALA A 11 10.27 10.78 -12.31
CA ALA A 11 10.89 11.37 -11.12
C ALA A 11 12.03 10.51 -10.53
N ASP A 12 11.84 9.19 -10.47
CA ASP A 12 12.72 8.30 -9.69
C ASP A 12 13.60 7.39 -10.55
N TRP A 13 13.34 7.26 -11.86
CA TRP A 13 14.10 6.37 -12.75
C TRP A 13 14.88 7.14 -13.82
N TYR A 14 14.18 7.90 -14.66
CA TYR A 14 14.74 8.58 -15.83
C TYR A 14 15.95 9.49 -15.53
N PRO A 15 16.01 10.25 -14.42
CA PRO A 15 17.14 11.13 -14.14
C PRO A 15 18.43 10.39 -13.77
N PHE A 16 18.37 9.07 -13.53
CA PHE A 16 19.48 8.27 -13.02
C PHE A 16 19.95 7.27 -14.06
N GLY A 17 21.26 7.19 -14.29
CA GLY A 17 21.86 6.23 -15.24
C GLY A 17 21.81 4.77 -14.76
N GLU A 18 21.72 4.55 -13.46
CA GLU A 18 21.57 3.23 -12.83
C GLU A 18 20.61 3.35 -11.65
N VAL A 19 19.72 2.36 -11.50
CA VAL A 19 18.74 2.33 -10.42
C VAL A 19 18.62 0.96 -9.78
N LYS A 20 18.28 0.95 -8.48
CA LYS A 20 17.88 -0.27 -7.78
C LYS A 20 16.37 -0.45 -7.94
N VAL A 21 15.98 -1.40 -8.78
CA VAL A 21 14.56 -1.62 -9.16
C VAL A 21 13.68 -1.96 -7.94
N LEU A 22 14.13 -2.81 -7.02
CA LEU A 22 13.29 -3.26 -5.91
C LEU A 22 12.89 -2.12 -4.95
N PRO A 23 13.81 -1.29 -4.42
CA PRO A 23 13.44 -0.14 -3.60
C PRO A 23 12.47 0.83 -4.30
N LEU A 24 12.70 1.12 -5.58
CA LEU A 24 11.81 2.02 -6.35
C LEU A 24 10.44 1.40 -6.57
N SER A 25 10.39 0.10 -6.90
CA SER A 25 9.15 -0.65 -7.04
C SER A 25 8.37 -0.69 -5.72
N MET A 26 9.05 -0.87 -4.58
CA MET A 26 8.43 -0.81 -3.25
C MET A 26 7.84 0.58 -2.95
N LYS A 27 8.60 1.65 -3.23
CA LYS A 27 8.11 3.03 -3.08
C LYS A 27 6.84 3.26 -3.91
N TYR A 28 6.87 2.86 -5.18
CA TYR A 28 5.73 3.01 -6.09
C TYR A 28 4.52 2.18 -5.66
N THR A 29 4.68 0.88 -5.40
CA THR A 29 3.55 0.01 -5.07
C THR A 29 2.92 0.37 -3.73
N PHE A 30 3.71 0.84 -2.77
CA PHE A 30 3.21 1.30 -1.49
C PHE A 30 2.37 2.59 -1.65
N ALA A 31 2.92 3.60 -2.32
CA ALA A 31 2.18 4.84 -2.59
C ALA A 31 0.91 4.55 -3.42
N LEU A 32 0.99 3.63 -4.38
CA LEU A 32 -0.16 3.22 -5.18
C LEU A 32 -1.24 2.55 -4.32
N ALA A 33 -0.85 1.66 -3.40
CA ALA A 33 -1.78 1.03 -2.47
C ALA A 33 -2.48 2.08 -1.59
N CYS A 34 -1.74 3.02 -0.99
CA CYS A 34 -2.31 4.12 -0.21
C CYS A 34 -3.34 4.95 -1.00
N ARG A 35 -3.03 5.25 -2.28
CA ARG A 35 -3.93 6.00 -3.15
C ARG A 35 -5.17 5.20 -3.54
N LEU A 36 -5.03 3.94 -3.94
CA LEU A 36 -6.16 3.12 -4.39
C LEU A 36 -7.10 2.75 -3.24
N PHE A 37 -6.53 2.50 -2.05
CA PHE A 37 -7.28 1.99 -0.91
C PHE A 37 -7.92 3.11 -0.08
N MET A 38 -7.23 4.23 0.08
CA MET A 38 -7.62 5.28 1.04
C MET A 38 -7.64 6.69 0.42
N SER A 39 -7.39 6.82 -0.89
CA SER A 39 -7.21 8.12 -1.56
C SER A 39 -6.13 9.02 -0.94
N ILE A 40 -5.13 8.43 -0.28
CA ILE A 40 -4.00 9.18 0.27
C ILE A 40 -3.01 9.46 -0.86
N ILE A 41 -2.88 10.74 -1.23
CA ILE A 41 -1.99 11.20 -2.31
C ILE A 41 -0.75 11.92 -1.76
N ASP A 42 -0.86 12.60 -0.62
CA ASP A 42 0.25 13.34 -0.01
C ASP A 42 1.41 12.39 0.36
N PRO A 43 2.60 12.57 -0.22
CA PRO A 43 3.77 11.75 0.09
C PRO A 43 4.13 11.76 1.58
N ASN A 44 3.94 12.89 2.28
CA ASN A 44 4.24 12.96 3.70
C ASN A 44 3.33 12.04 4.51
N HIS A 45 2.04 12.02 4.19
CA HIS A 45 1.11 11.08 4.80
C HIS A 45 1.45 9.62 4.46
N VAL A 46 1.83 9.32 3.21
CA VAL A 46 2.28 7.97 2.82
C VAL A 46 3.47 7.52 3.68
N THR A 47 4.48 8.39 3.88
CA THR A 47 5.68 8.03 4.66
C THR A 47 5.39 7.65 6.11
N ARG A 48 4.30 8.15 6.71
CA ARG A 48 3.88 7.77 8.07
C ARG A 48 3.57 6.27 8.19
N PHE A 49 3.19 5.63 7.10
CA PHE A 49 2.87 4.20 7.09
C PHE A 49 4.06 3.32 6.73
N VAL A 50 5.05 3.85 6.00
CA VAL A 50 6.18 3.06 5.43
C VAL A 50 6.99 2.37 6.53
N ASP A 51 7.56 3.14 7.47
CA ASP A 51 8.44 2.57 8.50
C ASP A 51 7.70 1.63 9.46
N PRO A 52 6.49 1.98 9.97
CA PRO A 52 5.74 1.06 10.80
C PRO A 52 5.36 -0.23 10.07
N ILE A 53 5.00 -0.18 8.79
CA ILE A 53 4.63 -1.39 8.04
C ILE A 53 5.84 -2.29 7.85
N ALA A 54 7.02 -1.73 7.54
CA ALA A 54 8.25 -2.52 7.47
C ALA A 54 8.55 -3.23 8.81
N LEU A 55 8.34 -2.55 9.95
CA LEU A 55 8.47 -3.17 11.27
C LEU A 55 7.46 -4.29 11.50
N VAL A 56 6.19 -4.08 11.11
CA VAL A 56 5.14 -5.11 11.24
C VAL A 56 5.46 -6.33 10.40
N THR A 57 5.79 -6.16 9.11
CA THR A 57 6.13 -7.26 8.21
C THR A 57 7.32 -8.07 8.75
N ASN A 58 8.36 -7.39 9.25
CA ASN A 58 9.50 -8.06 9.87
C ASN A 58 9.13 -8.84 11.13
N GLY A 59 8.20 -8.34 11.94
CA GLY A 59 7.77 -9.05 13.15
C GLY A 59 6.85 -10.24 12.87
N ILE A 60 6.05 -10.20 11.81
CA ILE A 60 5.19 -11.33 11.38
C ILE A 60 6.05 -12.56 11.07
N MET A 61 7.21 -12.34 10.43
CA MET A 61 8.15 -13.40 10.06
C MET A 61 9.13 -13.77 11.19
N SER A 62 8.97 -13.20 12.38
CA SER A 62 9.89 -13.41 13.51
C SER A 62 9.34 -14.37 14.56
N VAL A 63 10.20 -14.81 15.48
CA VAL A 63 9.78 -15.60 16.64
C VAL A 63 8.84 -14.74 17.51
N PRO A 64 7.65 -15.25 17.91
CA PRO A 64 6.60 -14.47 18.57
C PRO A 64 6.89 -14.19 20.06
N ILE A 65 8.07 -13.65 20.37
CA ILE A 65 8.53 -13.33 21.72
C ILE A 65 8.43 -11.82 21.94
N ASN A 66 7.52 -11.40 22.81
CA ASN A 66 7.24 -9.99 23.10
C ASN A 66 8.14 -9.41 24.21
N ILE A 67 9.45 -9.36 23.96
CA ILE A 67 10.44 -8.80 24.89
C ILE A 67 11.05 -7.53 24.27
N PRO A 68 11.33 -6.46 25.05
CA PRO A 68 11.95 -5.25 24.52
C PRO A 68 13.18 -5.55 23.64
N GLY A 69 13.22 -4.96 22.45
CA GLY A 69 14.32 -5.13 21.50
C GLY A 69 14.14 -6.28 20.49
N THR A 70 13.15 -7.16 20.65
CA THR A 70 12.84 -8.18 19.62
C THR A 70 12.11 -7.59 18.42
N ALA A 71 12.19 -8.27 17.28
CA ALA A 71 11.44 -7.90 16.08
C ALA A 71 9.91 -7.93 16.35
N TYR A 72 9.43 -8.98 17.03
CA TYR A 72 8.01 -9.08 17.41
C TYR A 72 7.56 -7.93 18.33
N ASN A 73 8.36 -7.53 19.33
CA ASN A 73 8.01 -6.39 20.20
C ASN A 73 7.93 -5.07 19.41
N ARG A 74 8.88 -4.83 18.49
CA ARG A 74 8.83 -3.66 17.60
C ARG A 74 7.60 -3.67 16.71
N ALA A 75 7.25 -4.82 16.14
CA ALA A 75 6.05 -4.99 15.32
C ALA A 75 4.76 -4.74 16.10
N VAL A 76 4.65 -5.23 17.34
CA VAL A 76 3.48 -4.95 18.20
C VAL A 76 3.32 -3.45 18.43
N LYS A 77 4.42 -2.72 18.68
CA LYS A 77 4.39 -1.25 18.85
C LYS A 77 4.01 -0.54 17.55
N ALA A 78 4.66 -0.89 16.44
CA ALA A 78 4.39 -0.32 15.13
C ALA A 78 2.94 -0.58 14.69
N GLY A 79 2.41 -1.77 14.97
CA GLY A 79 1.02 -2.12 14.70
C GLY A 79 0.01 -1.31 15.51
N LYS A 80 0.38 -0.72 16.65
CA LYS A 80 -0.48 0.25 17.36
C LYS A 80 -0.49 1.60 16.64
N VAL A 81 0.68 2.06 16.18
CA VAL A 81 0.82 3.31 15.41
C VAL A 81 -0.01 3.25 14.13
N ILE A 82 0.14 2.18 13.32
CA ILE A 82 -0.62 2.03 12.07
C ILE A 82 -2.13 2.02 12.32
N ARG A 83 -2.59 1.29 13.36
CA ARG A 83 -4.01 1.25 13.70
C ARG A 83 -4.54 2.65 14.03
N GLN A 84 -3.77 3.45 14.77
CA GLN A 84 -4.17 4.80 15.11
C GLN A 84 -4.26 5.70 13.85
N GLU A 85 -3.23 5.70 13.01
CA GLU A 85 -3.24 6.49 11.77
C GLU A 85 -4.41 6.07 10.84
N LEU A 86 -4.68 4.77 10.70
CA LEU A 86 -5.81 4.27 9.91
C LEU A 86 -7.16 4.69 10.51
N LEU A 87 -7.32 4.68 11.84
CA LEU A 87 -8.54 5.16 12.49
C LEU A 87 -8.75 6.65 12.24
N ASP A 88 -7.68 7.45 12.23
CA ASP A 88 -7.78 8.88 11.98
C ASP A 88 -8.16 9.17 10.52
N VAL A 89 -7.63 8.39 9.56
CA VAL A 89 -8.06 8.42 8.15
C VAL A 89 -9.55 8.06 8.01
N ILE A 90 -10.00 6.99 8.69
CA ILE A 90 -11.41 6.55 8.67
C ILE A 90 -12.31 7.66 9.20
N LYS A 91 -11.99 8.25 10.36
CA LYS A 91 -12.78 9.34 10.97
C LYS A 91 -12.85 10.55 10.05
N GLN A 92 -11.73 10.96 9.45
CA GLN A 92 -11.72 12.04 8.47
C GLN A 92 -12.68 11.74 7.32
N LYS A 93 -12.63 10.52 6.78
CA LYS A 93 -13.49 10.10 5.66
C LYS A 93 -14.98 10.09 6.03
N ILE A 94 -15.32 9.61 7.22
CA ILE A 94 -16.70 9.63 7.73
C ILE A 94 -17.22 11.07 7.83
N ASN A 95 -16.40 11.98 8.36
CA ASN A 95 -16.77 13.39 8.43
C ASN A 95 -17.01 13.99 7.04
N GLU A 96 -16.10 13.74 6.08
CA GLU A 96 -16.25 14.18 4.69
C GLU A 96 -17.54 13.66 4.03
N LEU A 97 -17.93 12.42 4.30
CA LEU A 97 -19.18 11.83 3.82
C LEU A 97 -20.42 12.48 4.45
N SER A 98 -20.37 12.78 5.75
CA SER A 98 -21.48 13.40 6.49
C SER A 98 -21.78 14.85 6.07
N GLU A 99 -20.77 15.59 5.60
CA GLU A 99 -20.88 16.98 5.16
C GLU A 99 -21.50 17.13 3.75
N ASN A 100 -22.10 16.08 3.17
CA ASN A 100 -22.71 16.08 1.83
C ASN A 100 -21.73 16.49 0.70
N LYS A 101 -20.42 16.26 0.88
CA LYS A 101 -19.45 16.25 -0.23
C LYS A 101 -19.53 14.95 -1.04
N ALA A 102 -20.64 14.21 -0.92
CA ALA A 102 -20.87 12.91 -1.53
C ALA A 102 -20.77 12.90 -3.07
N GLY A 103 -20.94 14.06 -3.72
CA GLY A 103 -20.72 14.20 -5.17
C GLY A 103 -19.24 14.18 -5.61
N THR A 104 -18.29 14.20 -4.67
CA THR A 104 -16.85 14.34 -4.95
C THR A 104 -15.98 13.24 -4.33
N VAL A 105 -16.56 12.34 -3.51
CA VAL A 105 -15.79 11.28 -2.86
C VAL A 105 -15.49 10.19 -3.89
N ALA A 106 -14.26 10.18 -4.40
CA ALA A 106 -13.75 9.12 -5.24
C ALA A 106 -14.08 7.75 -4.61
N GLY A 107 -14.63 6.82 -5.42
CA GLY A 107 -14.99 5.46 -5.03
C GLY A 107 -13.78 4.59 -4.72
N ASP A 108 -12.96 5.03 -3.77
CA ASP A 108 -11.88 4.24 -3.20
C ASP A 108 -12.43 3.10 -2.33
N LEU A 109 -11.57 2.13 -2.07
CA LEU A 109 -11.97 0.93 -1.33
C LEU A 109 -12.49 1.25 0.07
N LEU A 110 -11.91 2.24 0.74
CA LEU A 110 -12.34 2.69 2.07
C LEU A 110 -13.76 3.21 2.06
N THR A 111 -14.09 4.08 1.11
CA THR A 111 -15.45 4.61 0.95
C THR A 111 -16.44 3.48 0.71
N ASN A 112 -16.09 2.53 -0.18
CA ASN A 112 -16.93 1.38 -0.46
C ASN A 112 -17.13 0.50 0.79
N MET A 113 -16.10 0.28 1.61
CA MET A 113 -16.21 -0.48 2.85
C MET A 113 -17.04 0.22 3.92
N LEU A 114 -16.95 1.55 4.03
CA LEU A 114 -17.73 2.33 4.99
C LEU A 114 -19.22 2.40 4.62
N LEU A 115 -19.54 2.34 3.32
CA LEU A 115 -20.91 2.34 2.81
C LEU A 115 -21.50 0.95 2.63
N ALA A 116 -20.66 -0.10 2.63
CA ALA A 116 -21.11 -1.47 2.47
C ALA A 116 -21.84 -1.97 3.73
N SER A 117 -22.97 -2.64 3.49
CA SER A 117 -23.72 -3.36 4.50
C SER A 117 -23.80 -4.84 4.13
N ASP A 118 -23.79 -5.72 5.13
CA ASP A 118 -24.03 -7.14 4.93
C ASP A 118 -25.51 -7.43 4.56
N GLU A 119 -25.82 -8.71 4.33
CA GLU A 119 -27.18 -9.19 4.02
C GLU A 119 -28.22 -8.85 5.10
N ASN A 120 -27.78 -8.54 6.32
CA ASN A 120 -28.61 -8.14 7.46
C ASN A 120 -28.63 -6.61 7.67
N GLY A 121 -28.03 -5.84 6.75
CA GLY A 121 -27.94 -4.38 6.84
C GLY A 121 -26.88 -3.87 7.83
N ARG A 122 -25.96 -4.71 8.31
CA ARG A 122 -24.92 -4.32 9.27
C ARG A 122 -23.72 -3.73 8.56
N ILE A 123 -23.29 -2.55 9.02
CA ILE A 123 -22.10 -1.86 8.52
C ILE A 123 -20.85 -2.47 9.17
N MET A 124 -19.74 -2.49 8.42
CA MET A 124 -18.46 -2.97 8.90
C MET A 124 -17.94 -2.12 10.06
N ASN A 125 -17.55 -2.76 11.17
CA ASN A 125 -16.91 -2.09 12.30
C ASN A 125 -15.57 -1.47 11.87
N ASP A 126 -15.29 -0.23 12.28
CA ASP A 126 -14.02 0.50 12.07
C ASP A 126 -12.79 -0.38 12.33
N MET A 127 -12.77 -1.18 13.40
CA MET A 127 -11.62 -2.05 13.69
C MET A 127 -11.45 -3.20 12.68
N ALA A 128 -12.54 -3.68 12.10
CA ALA A 128 -12.49 -4.64 11.00
C ALA A 128 -12.00 -3.97 9.71
N VAL A 129 -12.44 -2.74 9.44
CA VAL A 129 -11.96 -1.91 8.32
C VAL A 129 -10.45 -1.70 8.43
N VAL A 130 -9.97 -1.25 9.60
CA VAL A 130 -8.54 -1.09 9.91
C VAL A 130 -7.77 -2.38 9.68
N SER A 131 -8.27 -3.51 10.20
CA SER A 131 -7.60 -4.81 10.06
C SER A 131 -7.50 -5.26 8.61
N THR A 132 -8.53 -4.97 7.82
CA THR A 132 -8.55 -5.25 6.38
C THR A 132 -7.52 -4.43 5.64
N PHE A 133 -7.43 -3.12 5.91
CA PHE A 133 -6.40 -2.27 5.30
C PHE A 133 -4.98 -2.63 5.70
N MET A 134 -4.76 -3.00 6.97
CA MET A 134 -3.45 -3.53 7.39
C MET A 134 -3.07 -4.77 6.56
N GLY A 135 -4.00 -5.71 6.38
CA GLY A 135 -3.77 -6.90 5.55
C GLY A 135 -3.48 -6.56 4.10
N LEU A 136 -4.26 -5.66 3.49
CA LEU A 136 -4.09 -5.22 2.11
C LEU A 136 -2.77 -4.50 1.88
N LEU A 137 -2.37 -3.59 2.78
CA LEU A 137 -1.11 -2.87 2.66
C LEU A 137 0.07 -3.85 2.78
N ILE A 138 0.06 -4.75 3.76
CA ILE A 138 1.14 -5.74 3.95
C ILE A 138 1.22 -6.69 2.74
N GLY A 139 0.10 -7.27 2.32
CA GLY A 139 0.05 -8.26 1.26
C GLY A 139 0.28 -7.70 -0.14
N GLY A 140 -0.21 -6.48 -0.41
CA GLY A 140 -0.24 -5.91 -1.75
C GLY A 140 1.11 -5.34 -2.23
N HIS A 141 1.87 -4.66 -1.37
CA HIS A 141 3.03 -3.90 -1.86
C HIS A 141 4.30 -4.75 -2.00
N HIS A 142 4.59 -5.67 -1.07
CA HIS A 142 5.80 -6.53 -1.13
C HIS A 142 5.76 -7.51 -2.30
N THR A 143 4.61 -8.15 -2.52
CA THR A 143 4.44 -9.15 -3.59
C THR A 143 4.50 -8.48 -4.97
N THR A 144 3.76 -7.39 -5.15
CA THR A 144 3.74 -6.63 -6.40
C THR A 144 5.10 -6.01 -6.72
N SER A 145 5.82 -5.45 -5.74
CA SER A 145 7.16 -4.89 -5.97
C SER A 145 8.18 -5.96 -6.35
N SER A 146 8.09 -7.14 -5.73
CA SER A 146 8.93 -8.29 -6.10
C SER A 146 8.61 -8.76 -7.52
N ALA A 147 7.33 -8.85 -7.90
CA ALA A 147 6.91 -9.22 -9.25
C ALA A 147 7.43 -8.23 -10.29
N ILE A 148 7.29 -6.91 -10.06
CA ILE A 148 7.87 -5.87 -10.94
C ILE A 148 9.38 -6.05 -11.07
N THR A 149 10.07 -6.27 -9.96
CA THR A 149 11.53 -6.48 -9.96
C THR A 149 11.93 -7.67 -10.81
N PHE A 150 11.26 -8.81 -10.64
CA PHE A 150 11.52 -9.99 -11.46
C PHE A 150 11.16 -9.77 -12.92
N MET A 151 10.04 -9.11 -13.24
CA MET A 151 9.68 -8.78 -14.62
C MET A 151 10.77 -7.94 -15.30
N VAL A 152 11.23 -6.86 -14.66
CA VAL A 152 12.31 -6.02 -15.20
C VAL A 152 13.58 -6.84 -15.39
N LYS A 153 13.95 -7.67 -14.40
CA LYS A 153 15.11 -8.56 -14.51
C LYS A 153 14.99 -9.50 -15.72
N TYR A 154 13.86 -10.17 -15.88
CA TYR A 154 13.63 -11.10 -16.99
C TYR A 154 13.63 -10.41 -18.36
N LEU A 155 13.08 -9.19 -18.45
CA LEU A 155 13.11 -8.41 -19.70
C LEU A 155 14.54 -8.01 -20.11
N VAL A 156 15.42 -7.77 -19.13
CA VAL A 156 16.82 -7.44 -19.37
C VAL A 156 17.65 -8.69 -19.71
N GLU A 157 17.42 -9.81 -19.02
CA GLU A 157 18.15 -11.07 -19.25
C GLU A 157 17.71 -11.79 -20.53
N PHE A 158 16.44 -11.62 -20.94
CA PHE A 158 15.86 -12.24 -22.14
C PHE A 158 15.21 -11.18 -23.03
N PRO A 159 16.00 -10.31 -23.69
CA PRO A 159 15.46 -9.30 -24.58
C PRO A 159 14.64 -9.95 -25.69
N TRP A 160 13.47 -9.37 -25.96
CA TRP A 160 12.54 -9.90 -26.95
C TRP A 160 13.15 -9.85 -28.36
N ASP A 161 13.57 -11.00 -28.86
CA ASP A 161 14.13 -11.15 -30.21
C ASP A 161 13.01 -11.11 -31.26
N ARG A 162 12.92 -9.97 -31.97
CA ARG A 162 11.94 -9.71 -33.03
C ARG A 162 12.04 -10.69 -34.21
N SER A 163 13.13 -11.45 -34.34
CA SER A 163 13.33 -12.38 -35.45
C SER A 163 12.62 -13.73 -35.28
N ARG A 164 12.05 -14.02 -34.10
CA ARG A 164 11.44 -15.33 -33.78
C ARG A 164 9.96 -15.51 -34.17
N ASN A 165 9.32 -14.50 -34.75
CA ASN A 165 7.91 -14.57 -35.18
C ASN A 165 7.75 -14.47 -36.71
N SER A 166 8.57 -15.22 -37.46
CA SER A 166 8.28 -15.57 -38.85
C SER A 166 7.70 -16.99 -38.92
N PHE A 167 6.41 -17.13 -38.56
CA PHE A 167 5.59 -18.27 -38.92
C PHE A 167 4.26 -17.75 -39.46
#